data_AF-A5PEX5-F1
#
_entry.id   AF-A5PEX5-F1
#
_cell.length_a   1.000
_cell.length_b   1.000
_cell.length_c   1.000
_cell.angle_alpha   90.00
_cell.angle_beta   90.00
_cell.angle_gamma   90.00
#
_symmetry.space_group_name_H-M   'P 1'
#
loop_
_entity.id
_entity.type
_entity.pdbx_description
1 polymer ?
#
loop_
_entity_poly.entity_id
_entity_poly.type
_entity_poly.pdbx_seq_one_letter_code
_entity_poly.pdbx_strand_id
1 'polypeptide(L)'
;MDNPDGPNLERDVQRILELMEHVQKTGEVNNAKLASLQQVLQSEFFGAVREVYETVYESIDADTTPEIKAAATAKATVAAFAAAEGHAHPRIVELPKTDQGLGFNVMGGKEQNSPIYISRIIPGGVADRHGGLKRGDQLIAVNGVNVEAECHEKAVDLLKSAVGSVKLVIRYMPKLLDEMERRFERQRIRSTQQSPTLPTPSSSTNPRR
;
A
#
# COMPACT_ATOMS: atom_id res chain seq x y z
N MET A 1 -5.93 13.65 -34.20
CA MET A 1 -6.40 12.93 -35.40
C MET A 1 -6.89 11.61 -34.88
N ASP A 2 -8.20 11.36 -34.87
CA ASP A 2 -8.75 10.06 -34.46
C ASP A 2 -8.16 8.99 -35.38
N ASN A 3 -7.34 8.08 -34.86
CA ASN A 3 -6.92 6.90 -35.60
C ASN A 3 -8.09 5.90 -35.54
N PRO A 4 -8.86 5.68 -36.63
CA PRO A 4 -10.02 4.80 -36.60
C PRO A 4 -9.66 3.33 -36.31
N ASP A 5 -8.39 2.96 -36.52
CA ASP A 5 -7.85 1.62 -36.23
C ASP A 5 -7.27 1.49 -34.82
N GLY A 6 -7.31 2.55 -34.01
CA GLY A 6 -6.94 2.51 -32.59
C GLY A 6 -8.02 1.87 -31.73
N PRO A 7 -7.66 1.23 -30.60
CA PRO A 7 -8.65 0.68 -29.67
C PRO A 7 -9.50 1.83 -29.10
N ASN A 8 -10.80 1.82 -29.40
CA ASN A 8 -11.73 2.80 -28.83
C ASN A 8 -12.25 2.30 -27.48
N LEU A 9 -11.35 2.29 -26.50
CA LEU A 9 -11.62 1.71 -25.18
C LEU A 9 -12.80 2.39 -24.48
N GLU A 10 -13.03 3.67 -24.72
CA GLU A 10 -14.19 4.37 -24.18
C GLU A 10 -15.52 3.78 -24.67
N ARG A 11 -15.67 3.60 -25.99
CA ARG A 11 -16.86 2.97 -26.56
C ARG A 11 -17.00 1.52 -26.11
N ASP A 12 -15.89 0.79 -26.02
CA ASP A 12 -15.90 -0.60 -25.58
C ASP A 12 -16.35 -0.72 -24.11
N VAL A 13 -15.85 0.15 -23.23
CA VAL A 13 -16.26 0.19 -21.82
C VAL A 13 -17.74 0.54 -21.70
N GLN A 14 -18.22 1.54 -22.44
CA GLN A 14 -19.64 1.89 -22.46
C GLN A 14 -20.49 0.71 -22.92
N ARG A 15 -20.05 0.00 -23.97
CA ARG A 15 -20.73 -1.17 -24.49
C ARG A 15 -20.76 -2.32 -23.48
N ILE A 16 -19.67 -2.54 -22.75
CA ILE A 16 -19.61 -3.55 -21.70
C ILE A 16 -20.61 -3.21 -20.59
N LEU A 17 -20.70 -1.96 -20.16
CA LEU A 17 -21.64 -1.53 -19.12
C LEU A 17 -23.10 -1.76 -19.53
N GLU A 18 -23.47 -1.44 -20.77
CA GLU A 18 -24.80 -1.73 -21.32
C GLU A 18 -25.12 -3.24 -21.31
N LEU A 19 -24.17 -4.06 -21.74
CA LEU A 19 -24.32 -5.52 -21.77
C LEU A 19 -24.44 -6.09 -20.35
N MET A 20 -23.67 -5.58 -19.40
CA MET A 20 -23.73 -6.00 -18.00
C MET A 20 -25.10 -5.71 -17.38
N GLU A 21 -25.69 -4.55 -17.68
CA GLU A 21 -27.04 -4.22 -17.22
C GLU A 21 -28.09 -5.18 -17.82
N HIS A 22 -27.94 -5.55 -19.10
CA HIS A 22 -28.83 -6.50 -19.75
C HIS A 22 -28.71 -7.91 -19.14
N VAL A 23 -27.49 -8.41 -18.93
CA VAL A 23 -27.24 -9.72 -18.31
C VAL A 23 -27.70 -9.75 -16.85
N GLN A 24 -27.60 -8.65 -16.12
CA GLN A 24 -28.13 -8.57 -14.75
C GLN A 24 -29.66 -8.69 -14.73
N LYS A 25 -30.35 -8.22 -15.77
CA LYS A 25 -31.81 -8.38 -15.93
C LYS A 25 -32.23 -9.80 -16.32
N THR A 26 -31.38 -10.57 -17.01
CA THR A 26 -31.70 -11.98 -17.33
C THR A 26 -31.57 -12.90 -16.12
N GLY A 27 -30.79 -12.51 -15.10
CA GLY A 27 -30.58 -13.30 -13.89
C GLY A 27 -29.65 -14.51 -14.08
N GLU A 28 -29.02 -14.63 -15.25
CA GLU A 28 -28.16 -15.77 -15.60
C GLU A 28 -26.78 -15.74 -14.92
N VAL A 29 -26.34 -14.58 -14.42
CA VAL A 29 -24.99 -14.37 -13.90
C VAL A 29 -25.03 -13.88 -12.45
N ASN A 30 -24.01 -14.27 -11.68
CA ASN A 30 -23.85 -13.84 -10.29
C ASN A 30 -23.68 -12.32 -10.18
N ASN A 31 -24.71 -11.66 -9.66
CA ASN A 31 -24.80 -10.21 -9.47
C ASN A 31 -23.60 -9.61 -8.72
N ALA A 32 -23.01 -10.33 -7.77
CA ALA A 32 -21.87 -9.82 -7.00
C ALA A 32 -20.63 -9.60 -7.88
N LYS A 33 -20.36 -10.52 -8.82
CA LYS A 33 -19.23 -10.38 -9.75
C LYS A 33 -19.45 -9.25 -10.75
N LEU A 34 -20.67 -9.12 -11.28
CA LEU A 34 -21.03 -8.03 -12.18
C LEU A 34 -20.92 -6.67 -11.48
N ALA A 35 -21.44 -6.55 -10.26
CA ALA A 35 -21.32 -5.31 -9.48
C ALA A 35 -19.86 -4.91 -9.24
N SER A 36 -18.99 -5.86 -8.87
CA SER A 36 -17.56 -5.59 -8.70
C SER A 36 -16.90 -5.15 -10.01
N LEU A 37 -17.21 -5.81 -11.13
CA LEU A 37 -16.66 -5.43 -12.44
C LEU A 37 -17.15 -4.04 -12.87
N GLN A 38 -18.42 -3.72 -12.62
CA GLN A 38 -18.99 -2.40 -12.93
C GLN A 38 -18.29 -1.31 -12.10
N GLN A 39 -18.07 -1.56 -10.81
CA GLN A 39 -17.30 -0.64 -9.95
C GLN A 39 -15.88 -0.42 -10.47
N VAL A 40 -15.21 -1.47 -10.97
CA VAL A 40 -13.87 -1.35 -11.56
C VAL A 40 -13.90 -0.52 -12.84
N LEU A 41 -14.78 -0.83 -13.79
CA LEU A 41 -14.90 -0.12 -15.07
C LEU A 41 -15.29 1.35 -14.91
N GLN A 42 -16.05 1.67 -13.87
CA GLN A 42 -16.46 3.04 -13.53
C GLN A 42 -15.53 3.72 -12.53
N SER A 43 -14.41 3.09 -12.15
CA SER A 43 -13.47 3.68 -11.19
C SER A 43 -12.57 4.74 -11.84
N GLU A 44 -12.28 5.80 -11.09
CA GLU A 44 -11.28 6.82 -11.44
C GLU A 44 -9.92 6.20 -11.78
N PHE A 45 -9.55 5.12 -11.07
CA PHE A 45 -8.31 4.37 -11.35
C PHE A 45 -8.31 3.77 -12.75
N PHE A 46 -9.40 3.12 -13.16
CA PHE A 46 -9.51 2.55 -14.50
C PHE A 46 -9.48 3.64 -15.58
N GLY A 47 -10.17 4.77 -15.34
CA GLY A 47 -10.11 5.94 -16.23
C GLY A 47 -8.68 6.46 -16.43
N ALA A 48 -7.93 6.63 -15.33
CA ALA A 48 -6.53 7.03 -15.39
C ALA A 48 -5.66 6.00 -16.15
N VAL A 49 -5.87 4.70 -15.91
CA VAL A 49 -5.12 3.64 -16.62
C VAL A 49 -5.42 3.65 -18.12
N ARG A 50 -6.69 3.84 -18.50
CA ARG A 50 -7.12 3.98 -19.90
C ARG A 50 -6.43 5.15 -20.59
N GLU A 51 -6.42 6.33 -19.96
CA GLU A 51 -5.80 7.53 -20.54
C GLU A 51 -4.30 7.34 -20.82
N VAL A 52 -3.56 6.74 -19.88
CA VAL A 52 -2.15 6.41 -20.09
C VAL A 52 -1.99 5.37 -21.19
N TYR A 53 -2.86 4.35 -21.23
CA TYR A 53 -2.81 3.34 -22.28
C TYR A 53 -2.99 3.95 -23.67
N GLU A 54 -4.03 4.78 -23.86
CA GLU A 54 -4.30 5.44 -25.14
C GLU A 54 -3.13 6.35 -25.54
N THR A 55 -2.62 7.15 -24.61
CA THR A 55 -1.45 8.02 -24.83
C THR A 55 -0.21 7.22 -25.26
N VAL A 56 0.08 6.12 -24.57
CA VAL A 56 1.20 5.25 -24.90
C VAL A 56 0.97 4.55 -26.25
N TYR A 57 -0.25 4.11 -26.54
CA TYR A 57 -0.60 3.45 -27.79
C TYR A 57 -0.37 4.39 -28.98
N GLU A 58 -0.80 5.65 -28.88
CA GLU A 58 -0.59 6.65 -29.92
C GLU A 58 0.91 6.97 -30.13
N SER A 59 1.73 6.84 -29.09
CA SER A 59 3.16 7.12 -29.16
C SER A 59 4.02 6.04 -29.82
N ILE A 60 3.52 4.80 -29.95
CA ILE A 60 4.27 3.70 -30.57
C ILE A 60 4.13 3.75 -32.09
N ASP A 61 5.26 3.62 -32.79
CA ASP A 61 5.37 3.68 -34.25
C ASP A 61 4.35 2.78 -34.98
N ALA A 62 3.81 3.30 -36.08
CA ALA A 62 2.75 2.68 -36.87
C ALA A 62 3.18 1.39 -37.61
N ASP A 63 4.49 1.15 -37.78
CA ASP A 63 5.03 -0.03 -38.46
C ASP A 63 4.91 -1.33 -37.63
N THR A 64 4.38 -1.22 -36.40
CA THR A 64 4.17 -2.35 -35.49
C THR A 64 2.79 -2.98 -35.70
N THR A 65 2.68 -4.31 -35.67
CA THR A 65 1.36 -4.96 -35.74
C THR A 65 0.48 -4.56 -34.55
N PRO A 66 -0.86 -4.51 -34.70
CA PRO A 66 -1.77 -4.12 -33.63
C PRO A 66 -1.58 -4.93 -32.34
N GLU A 67 -1.28 -6.22 -32.45
CA GLU A 67 -1.08 -7.11 -31.30
C GLU A 67 0.20 -6.79 -30.54
N ILE A 68 1.31 -6.58 -31.25
CA ILE A 68 2.60 -6.22 -30.63
C ILE A 68 2.49 -4.82 -30.02
N LYS A 69 1.83 -3.90 -30.72
CA LYS A 69 1.58 -2.54 -30.25
C LYS A 69 0.75 -2.54 -28.97
N ALA A 70 -0.34 -3.31 -28.93
CA ALA A 70 -1.19 -3.44 -27.74
C ALA A 70 -0.43 -4.05 -26.54
N ALA A 71 0.39 -5.08 -26.77
CA ALA A 71 1.18 -5.73 -25.73
C ALA A 71 2.28 -4.80 -25.17
N ALA A 72 3.00 -4.09 -26.06
CA ALA A 72 4.01 -3.10 -25.67
C ALA A 72 3.38 -1.95 -24.88
N THR A 73 2.23 -1.45 -25.34
CA THR A 73 1.45 -0.40 -24.66
C THR A 73 1.02 -0.85 -23.27
N ALA A 74 0.46 -2.05 -23.13
CA ALA A 74 0.04 -2.58 -21.84
C ALA A 74 1.23 -2.65 -20.86
N LYS A 75 2.38 -3.16 -21.31
CA LYS A 75 3.58 -3.26 -20.49
C LYS A 75 4.11 -1.89 -20.07
N ALA A 76 4.14 -0.92 -20.97
CA ALA A 76 4.57 0.44 -20.68
C ALA A 76 3.59 1.17 -19.74
N THR A 77 2.27 0.96 -19.92
CA THR A 77 1.23 1.50 -19.02
C THR A 77 1.43 0.99 -17.60
N VAL A 78 1.57 -0.33 -17.42
CA VAL A 78 1.85 -0.93 -16.10
C VAL A 78 3.14 -0.38 -15.51
N ALA A 79 4.20 -0.24 -16.30
CA ALA A 79 5.47 0.33 -15.84
C ALA A 79 5.33 1.81 -15.42
N ALA A 80 4.54 2.60 -16.14
CA ALA A 80 4.29 4.00 -15.85
C ALA A 80 3.56 4.17 -14.51
N PHE A 81 2.52 3.38 -14.25
CA PHE A 81 1.83 3.40 -12.95
C PHE A 81 2.71 2.89 -11.81
N ALA A 82 3.45 1.81 -12.03
CA ALA A 82 4.40 1.31 -11.04
C ALA A 82 5.45 2.37 -10.67
N ALA A 83 5.89 3.17 -11.63
CA ALA A 83 6.79 4.29 -11.40
C ALA A 83 6.09 5.47 -10.71
N ALA A 84 4.87 5.82 -11.12
CA ALA A 84 4.10 6.97 -10.63
C ALA A 84 3.61 6.81 -9.18
N GLU A 85 3.19 5.60 -8.79
CA GLU A 85 2.81 5.30 -7.40
C GLU A 85 3.99 5.42 -6.44
N GLY A 86 5.22 5.59 -6.94
CA GLY A 86 6.42 5.54 -6.13
C GLY A 86 6.54 4.19 -5.41
N HIS A 87 5.84 3.15 -5.89
CA HIS A 87 6.02 1.76 -5.50
C HIS A 87 7.36 1.32 -6.05
N ALA A 88 8.42 1.81 -5.39
CA ALA A 88 9.78 1.38 -5.67
C ALA A 88 9.79 -0.15 -5.68
N HIS A 89 10.47 -0.75 -6.65
CA HIS A 89 10.61 -2.20 -6.69
C HIS A 89 11.11 -2.71 -5.32
N PRO A 90 10.59 -3.86 -4.84
CA PRO A 90 11.14 -4.49 -3.65
C PRO A 90 12.64 -4.65 -3.79
N ARG A 91 13.40 -4.15 -2.80
CA ARG A 91 14.85 -4.31 -2.73
C ARG A 91 15.21 -5.18 -1.54
N ILE A 92 16.35 -5.83 -1.65
CA ILE A 92 16.90 -6.66 -0.58
C ILE A 92 17.99 -5.85 0.12
N VAL A 93 17.92 -5.79 1.45
CA VAL A 93 18.95 -5.17 2.30
C VAL A 93 19.38 -6.21 3.32
N GLU A 94 20.68 -6.47 3.39
CA GLU A 94 21.25 -7.35 4.40
C GLU A 94 21.99 -6.51 5.44
N LEU A 95 21.56 -6.59 6.70
CA LEU A 95 22.15 -5.83 7.80
C LEU A 95 22.83 -6.79 8.78
N PRO A 96 24.05 -6.50 9.25
CA PRO A 96 24.67 -7.28 10.32
C PRO A 96 23.92 -7.03 11.64
N LYS A 97 23.65 -8.09 12.38
CA LYS A 97 23.05 -7.96 13.72
C LYS A 97 24.16 -7.61 14.72
N THR A 98 23.98 -6.49 15.42
CA THR A 98 24.88 -6.08 16.53
C THR A 98 24.21 -6.29 17.88
N ASP A 99 24.99 -6.21 18.95
CA ASP A 99 24.55 -6.19 20.36
C ASP A 99 23.58 -5.04 20.65
N GLN A 100 23.75 -3.89 19.99
CA GLN A 100 22.81 -2.76 20.06
C GLN A 100 21.57 -2.93 19.16
N GLY A 101 21.44 -4.07 18.48
CA GLY A 101 20.34 -4.36 17.57
C GLY A 101 20.62 -3.94 16.12
N LEU A 102 19.56 -3.54 15.41
CA LEU A 102 19.62 -3.21 13.97
C LEU A 102 19.60 -1.69 13.68
N GLY A 103 19.31 -0.86 14.69
CA GLY A 103 19.33 0.60 14.52
C GLY A 103 18.12 1.20 13.80
N PHE A 104 16.94 0.59 13.87
CA PHE A 104 15.70 1.15 13.34
C PHE A 104 14.48 0.71 14.15
N ASN A 105 13.38 1.46 14.03
CA ASN A 105 12.10 1.16 14.64
C ASN A 105 11.07 0.79 13.57
N VAL A 106 10.14 -0.08 13.95
CA VAL A 106 9.01 -0.49 13.11
C VAL A 106 7.69 0.04 13.68
N MET A 107 6.70 0.19 12.81
CA MET A 107 5.34 0.62 13.14
C MET A 107 4.33 -0.12 12.25
N GLY A 108 3.07 -0.18 12.65
CA GLY A 108 2.03 -0.96 11.98
C GLY A 108 2.04 -2.42 12.44
N GLY A 109 1.31 -3.27 11.73
CA GLY A 109 0.99 -4.63 12.12
C GLY A 109 -0.48 -4.95 11.85
N LYS A 110 -0.78 -6.24 11.68
CA LYS A 110 -2.13 -6.74 11.41
C LYS A 110 -3.17 -6.23 12.40
N GLU A 111 -2.82 -6.14 13.68
CA GLU A 111 -3.70 -5.67 14.75
C GLU A 111 -4.09 -4.18 14.61
N GLN A 112 -3.31 -3.42 13.85
CA GLN A 112 -3.59 -2.04 13.49
C GLN A 112 -4.22 -1.89 12.09
N ASN A 113 -4.59 -3.00 11.45
CA ASN A 113 -5.04 -3.07 10.05
C ASN A 113 -4.07 -2.35 9.11
N SER A 114 -2.77 -2.56 9.30
CA SER A 114 -1.75 -1.91 8.49
C SER A 114 -0.50 -2.76 8.30
N PRO A 115 0.18 -2.68 7.13
CA PRO A 115 1.48 -3.32 6.96
C PRO A 115 2.53 -2.76 7.92
N ILE A 116 3.67 -3.43 7.98
CA ILE A 116 4.78 -3.05 8.85
C ILE A 116 5.72 -2.11 8.10
N TYR A 117 6.02 -0.95 8.69
CA TYR A 117 6.89 0.08 8.11
C TYR A 117 8.04 0.43 9.04
N ILE A 118 9.16 0.84 8.45
CA ILE A 118 10.27 1.46 9.15
C ILE A 118 9.89 2.92 9.46
N SER A 119 9.55 3.19 10.72
CA SER A 119 9.12 4.52 11.17
C SER A 119 10.29 5.45 11.47
N ARG A 120 11.41 4.88 11.93
CA ARG A 120 12.59 5.65 12.32
C ARG A 120 13.87 4.88 12.06
N ILE A 121 14.88 5.58 11.54
CA ILE A 121 16.28 5.12 11.51
C ILE A 121 17.01 5.80 12.68
N ILE A 122 17.76 5.03 13.46
CA ILE A 122 18.54 5.55 14.60
C ILE A 122 19.87 6.08 14.06
N PRO A 123 20.16 7.40 14.19
CA PRO A 123 21.41 7.98 13.71
C PRO A 123 22.63 7.29 14.32
N GLY A 124 23.65 6.97 13.50
CA GLY A 124 24.84 6.21 13.91
C GLY A 124 24.61 4.71 14.16
N GLY A 125 23.36 4.24 14.08
CA GLY A 125 23.01 2.83 14.20
C GLY A 125 23.47 2.00 12.99
N VAL A 126 23.24 0.68 13.03
CA VAL A 126 23.64 -0.22 11.93
C VAL A 126 22.91 0.12 10.63
N ALA A 127 21.59 0.29 10.67
CA ALA A 127 20.80 0.63 9.49
C ALA A 127 21.19 1.98 8.87
N ASP A 128 21.53 2.97 9.70
CA ASP A 128 21.99 4.28 9.24
C ASP A 128 23.36 4.19 8.56
N ARG A 129 24.34 3.52 9.21
CA ARG A 129 25.69 3.33 8.66
C ARG A 129 25.70 2.52 7.36
N HIS A 130 24.80 1.55 7.22
CA HIS A 130 24.66 0.78 5.98
C HIS A 130 24.00 1.62 4.86
N GLY A 131 23.15 2.59 5.19
CA GLY A 131 22.50 3.49 4.22
C GLY A 131 21.45 2.84 3.30
N GLY A 132 21.17 1.54 3.48
CA GLY A 132 20.25 0.77 2.64
C GLY A 132 18.77 0.89 3.07
N LEU A 133 18.55 1.30 4.31
CA LEU A 133 17.23 1.40 4.95
C LEU A 133 16.88 2.87 5.20
N LYS A 134 15.62 3.24 4.95
CA LYS A 134 15.12 4.61 5.09
C LYS A 134 13.78 4.61 5.81
N ARG A 135 13.46 5.72 6.48
CA ARG A 135 12.09 5.97 6.98
C ARG A 135 11.11 5.88 5.81
N GLY A 136 10.01 5.15 6.00
CA GLY A 136 8.99 4.94 4.99
C GLY A 136 9.18 3.67 4.16
N ASP A 137 10.21 2.87 4.43
CA ASP A 137 10.30 1.52 3.85
C ASP A 137 9.25 0.60 4.49
N GLN A 138 8.43 -0.06 3.67
CA GLN A 138 7.58 -1.17 4.07
C GLN A 138 8.44 -2.43 4.21
N LEU A 139 8.30 -3.14 5.32
CA LEU A 139 8.95 -4.43 5.56
C LEU A 139 8.07 -5.56 4.98
N ILE A 140 8.59 -6.24 3.96
CA ILE A 140 7.91 -7.32 3.25
C ILE A 140 8.28 -8.69 3.83
N ALA A 141 9.58 -8.94 4.01
CA ALA A 141 10.06 -10.22 4.52
C ALA A 141 11.33 -10.07 5.36
N VAL A 142 11.50 -10.99 6.32
CA VAL A 142 12.67 -11.10 7.20
C VAL A 142 13.23 -12.51 7.08
N ASN A 143 14.47 -12.65 6.62
CA ASN A 143 15.15 -13.95 6.41
C ASN A 143 14.31 -14.95 5.59
N GLY A 144 13.58 -14.45 4.59
CA GLY A 144 12.71 -15.25 3.72
C GLY A 144 11.30 -15.51 4.26
N VAL A 145 11.00 -15.13 5.49
CA VAL A 145 9.64 -15.21 6.05
C VAL A 145 8.88 -13.94 5.69
N ASN A 146 7.76 -14.08 4.98
CA ASN A 146 6.88 -12.94 4.64
C ASN A 146 6.22 -12.41 5.93
N VAL A 147 6.25 -11.09 6.12
CA VAL A 147 5.68 -10.38 7.28
C VAL A 147 4.72 -9.26 6.88
N GLU A 148 4.32 -9.16 5.61
CA GLU A 148 3.46 -8.07 5.11
C GLU A 148 2.11 -8.00 5.81
N ALA A 149 1.53 -9.17 6.14
CA ALA A 149 0.22 -9.32 6.75
C ALA A 149 0.29 -9.94 8.16
N GLU A 150 1.46 -9.89 8.80
CA GLU A 150 1.69 -10.45 10.12
C GLU A 150 1.46 -9.43 11.25
N CYS A 151 1.33 -9.94 12.48
CA CYS A 151 1.23 -9.09 13.66
C CYS A 151 2.56 -8.37 13.93
N HIS A 152 2.48 -7.18 14.53
CA HIS A 152 3.67 -6.39 14.87
C HIS A 152 4.69 -7.18 15.68
N GLU A 153 4.22 -7.86 16.73
CA GLU A 153 5.04 -8.67 17.63
C GLU A 153 5.80 -9.75 16.86
N LYS A 154 5.14 -10.43 15.92
CA LYS A 154 5.74 -11.51 15.13
C LYS A 154 6.92 -11.02 14.29
N ALA A 155 6.79 -9.88 13.64
CA ALA A 155 7.88 -9.30 12.86
C ALA A 155 9.03 -8.83 13.75
N VAL A 156 8.71 -8.21 14.90
CA VAL A 156 9.72 -7.81 15.88
C VAL A 156 10.48 -9.03 16.42
N ASP A 157 9.79 -10.14 16.69
CA ASP A 157 10.40 -11.38 17.15
C ASP A 157 11.32 -11.99 16.08
N LEU A 158 10.93 -11.96 14.81
CA LEU A 158 11.80 -12.39 13.70
C LEU A 158 13.06 -11.50 13.59
N LEU A 159 12.91 -10.18 13.73
CA LEU A 159 14.04 -9.24 13.71
C LEU A 159 14.96 -9.39 14.93
N LYS A 160 14.41 -9.78 16.08
CA LYS A 160 15.17 -10.02 17.32
C LYS A 160 15.87 -11.37 17.33
N SER A 161 15.22 -12.42 16.82
CA SER A 161 15.74 -13.78 16.78
C SER A 161 16.77 -14.02 15.66
N ALA A 162 16.91 -13.09 14.71
CA ALA A 162 17.97 -13.15 13.70
C ALA A 162 19.37 -13.11 14.33
N VAL A 163 20.24 -14.03 13.89
CA VAL A 163 21.63 -14.18 14.36
C VAL A 163 22.58 -13.90 13.19
N GLY A 164 23.66 -13.15 13.45
CA GLY A 164 24.69 -12.85 12.44
C GLY A 164 24.29 -11.73 11.48
N SER A 165 23.48 -12.06 10.47
CA SER A 165 22.92 -11.08 9.53
C SER A 165 21.41 -11.26 9.39
N VAL A 166 20.72 -10.17 9.04
CA VAL A 166 19.30 -10.18 8.73
C VAL A 166 19.10 -9.70 7.31
N LYS A 167 18.46 -10.53 6.50
CA LYS A 167 18.08 -10.23 5.13
C LYS A 167 16.64 -9.72 5.12
N LEU A 168 16.49 -8.45 4.77
CA LEU A 168 15.21 -7.76 4.71
C LEU A 168 14.80 -7.59 3.24
N VAL A 169 13.55 -7.91 2.91
CA VAL A 169 12.92 -7.47 1.67
C VAL A 169 12.08 -6.26 2.01
N ILE A 170 12.32 -5.13 1.36
CA ILE A 170 11.69 -3.86 1.68
C ILE A 170 11.22 -3.14 0.42
N ARG A 171 10.22 -2.27 0.58
CA ARG A 171 9.69 -1.44 -0.50
C ARG A 171 9.55 0.00 -0.04
N TYR A 172 10.12 0.95 -0.75
CA TYR A 172 10.04 2.35 -0.34
C TYR A 172 8.63 2.90 -0.62
N MET A 173 7.89 3.23 0.44
CA MET A 173 6.51 3.73 0.38
C MET A 173 6.27 4.84 1.42
N PRO A 174 7.00 5.98 1.35
CA PRO A 174 6.96 7.02 2.38
C PRO A 174 5.58 7.67 2.55
N LYS A 175 4.83 7.84 1.45
CA LYS A 175 3.49 8.45 1.48
C LYS A 175 2.50 7.64 2.31
N LEU A 176 2.61 6.32 2.30
CA LEU A 176 1.72 5.45 3.09
C LEU A 176 2.09 5.51 4.57
N LEU A 177 3.39 5.59 4.91
CA LEU A 177 3.80 5.82 6.30
C LEU A 177 3.25 7.16 6.81
N ASP A 178 3.36 8.24 6.04
CA ASP A 178 2.85 9.55 6.44
C ASP A 178 1.33 9.53 6.68
N GLU A 179 0.56 8.86 5.81
CA GLU A 179 -0.90 8.73 6.00
C GLU A 179 -1.25 7.87 7.22
N MET A 180 -0.49 6.80 7.47
CA MET A 180 -0.62 6.01 8.69
C MET A 180 -0.37 6.86 9.92
N GLU A 181 0.76 7.57 10.01
CA GLU A 181 1.10 8.44 11.13
C GLU A 181 -0.01 9.48 11.39
N ARG A 182 -0.55 10.12 10.34
CA ARG A 182 -1.72 11.01 10.48
C ARG A 182 -2.97 10.32 11.00
N ARG A 183 -3.23 9.07 10.60
CA ARG A 183 -4.37 8.30 11.10
C ARG A 183 -4.23 7.99 12.58
N PHE A 184 -3.05 7.57 13.03
CA PHE A 184 -2.79 7.30 14.44
C PHE A 184 -2.86 8.57 15.29
N GLU A 185 -2.29 9.67 14.80
CA GLU A 185 -2.33 10.95 15.52
C GLU A 185 -3.78 11.43 15.71
N ARG A 186 -4.61 11.36 14.65
CA ARG A 186 -6.04 11.67 14.76
C ARG A 186 -6.77 10.79 15.79
N GLN A 187 -6.42 9.51 15.89
CA GLN A 187 -7.01 8.62 16.89
C GLN A 187 -6.56 8.97 18.32
N ARG A 188 -5.28 9.30 18.51
CA ARG A 188 -4.74 9.70 19.82
C ARG A 188 -5.35 11.02 20.32
N ILE A 189 -5.56 11.99 19.43
CA ILE A 189 -6.20 13.27 19.78
C ILE A 189 -7.66 13.05 20.20
N ARG A 190 -8.39 12.16 19.51
CA ARG A 190 -9.78 11.83 19.86
C ARG A 190 -9.89 11.16 21.23
N SER A 191 -8.97 10.27 21.58
CA SER A 191 -8.99 9.59 22.88
C SER A 191 -8.59 10.49 24.04
N THR A 192 -7.70 11.46 23.83
CA THR A 192 -7.30 12.43 24.87
C THR A 192 -8.38 13.48 25.16
N GLN A 193 -9.25 13.82 24.20
CA GLN A 193 -10.36 14.75 24.45
C GLN A 193 -11.57 14.13 25.15
N GLN A 194 -11.70 12.79 25.17
CA GLN A 194 -12.85 12.11 25.80
C GLN A 194 -12.62 11.67 27.25
N SER A 195 -11.46 11.97 27.84
CA SER A 195 -11.19 11.68 29.26
C SER A 195 -10.93 12.91 30.14
N PRO A 196 -11.91 13.81 30.35
CA PRO A 196 -11.94 14.69 31.51
C PRO A 196 -13.18 14.44 32.38
N THR A 197 -13.12 13.46 33.29
CA THR A 197 -13.98 13.46 34.48
C THR A 197 -13.18 12.96 35.68
N LEU A 198 -12.57 13.88 36.44
CA LEU A 198 -12.26 13.68 37.85
C LEU A 198 -13.54 13.96 38.65
N PRO A 199 -14.15 12.99 39.36
CA PRO A 199 -15.02 13.29 40.47
C PRO A 199 -14.13 13.61 41.69
N THR A 200 -14.21 14.84 42.14
CA THR A 200 -13.57 15.41 43.34
C THR A 200 -14.00 14.70 44.64
N PRO A 201 -13.18 14.74 45.71
CA PRO A 201 -13.43 13.98 46.93
C PRO A 201 -14.43 14.71 47.84
N SER A 202 -15.56 14.08 48.15
CA SER A 202 -16.48 14.54 49.18
C SER A 202 -16.15 13.89 50.52
N SER A 203 -15.42 14.65 51.33
CA SER A 203 -15.31 14.56 52.78
C SER A 203 -16.68 14.52 53.47
N SER A 204 -16.81 13.76 54.56
CA SER A 204 -17.73 13.98 55.72
C SER A 204 -18.08 12.62 56.32
N THR A 205 -18.07 12.32 57.62
CA THR A 205 -17.68 13.04 58.83
C THR A 205 -17.53 11.96 59.91
N ASN A 206 -16.52 12.13 60.75
CA ASN A 206 -16.18 11.28 61.89
C ASN A 206 -17.28 11.38 62.98
N PRO A 207 -17.96 10.29 63.37
CA PRO A 207 -18.82 10.31 64.55
C PRO A 207 -17.96 10.14 65.79
N ARG A 208 -17.67 11.25 66.46
CA ARG A 208 -17.27 11.27 67.87
C ARG A 208 -18.43 10.76 68.73
N ARG A 209 -18.24 9.62 69.41
CA ARG A 209 -18.58 9.50 70.84
C ARG A 209 -17.87 8.31 71.47
#